data_AF-A0A2E2K4K6-F1
#
_entry.id   AF-A0A2E2K4K6-F1
#
_cell.length_a   1.000
_cell.length_b   1.000
_cell.length_c   1.000
_cell.angle_alpha   90.00
_cell.angle_beta   90.00
_cell.angle_gamma   90.00
#
_symmetry.space_group_name_H-M   'P 1'
#
loop_
_entity.id
_entity.type
_entity.pdbx_description
1 polymer ?
#
loop_
_entity_poly.entity_id
_entity_poly.type
_entity_poly.pdbx_seq_one_letter_code
_entity_poly.pdbx_strand_id
1 'polypeptide(L)'
;MGDFYQGGMVATLHNLVDRPLEDLEADLIDFSKSRPMSLVLPSLFSELQGQALEDIVQNLRDVPYLSEIVIGLDRANANEFREAVNYFGRLPQHHRILWNDGPRLRAIDQRLQAEGLAPQEPGKGRNAWYCLGYVLASGRGKAIALHDCDITTYSREMLARLVYPVAN
;
A
#
# COMPACT_ATOMS: atom_id res chain seq x y z
N MET A 1 42.56 7.31 10.80
CA MET A 1 42.55 7.09 9.34
C MET A 1 41.65 5.90 9.12
N GLY A 2 40.33 6.16 9.06
CA GLY A 2 39.33 5.12 8.88
C GLY A 2 38.88 5.16 7.44
N ASP A 3 39.37 4.21 6.65
CA ASP A 3 38.87 3.94 5.30
C ASP A 3 37.44 3.39 5.40
N PHE A 4 36.46 4.28 5.45
CA PHE A 4 35.08 3.97 5.12
C PHE A 4 34.91 4.06 3.60
N TYR A 5 35.46 3.07 2.89
CA TYR A 5 35.09 2.84 1.50
C TYR A 5 33.92 1.83 1.48
N GLN A 6 32.70 2.34 1.66
CA GLN A 6 31.49 1.57 1.35
C GLN A 6 31.19 1.74 -0.15
N GLY A 7 31.62 0.76 -0.95
CA GLY A 7 31.35 0.70 -2.38
C GLY A 7 29.88 0.37 -2.67
N GLY A 8 29.03 1.40 -2.70
CA GLY A 8 27.64 1.32 -3.15
C GLY A 8 26.90 2.64 -2.92
N MET A 9 25.95 3.00 -3.79
CA MET A 9 24.98 4.05 -3.45
C MET A 9 24.25 3.60 -2.19
N VAL A 10 24.42 4.33 -1.09
CA VAL A 10 23.57 4.16 0.08
C VAL A 10 22.15 4.53 -0.36
N ALA A 11 21.26 3.55 -0.41
CA ALA A 11 19.84 3.79 -0.56
C ALA A 11 19.44 4.75 0.56
N THR A 12 18.83 5.87 0.18
CA THR A 12 18.42 7.03 0.99
C THR A 12 18.38 6.77 2.50
N LEU A 13 19.20 7.48 3.27
CA LEU A 13 19.14 7.43 4.73
C LEU A 13 17.88 8.16 5.21
N HIS A 14 16.77 7.42 5.36
CA HIS A 14 15.44 7.93 5.75
C HIS A 14 15.38 8.66 7.10
N ASN A 15 16.45 8.60 7.89
CA ASN A 15 16.51 9.17 9.23
C ASN A 15 17.88 9.82 9.53
N LEU A 16 18.43 10.58 8.57
CA LEU A 16 19.71 11.27 8.79
C LEU A 16 19.57 12.59 9.56
N VAL A 17 18.37 13.17 9.58
CA VAL A 17 18.10 14.49 10.17
C VAL A 17 16.80 14.45 10.97
N ASP A 18 16.77 15.18 12.09
CA ASP A 18 15.54 15.45 12.84
C ASP A 18 14.71 16.47 12.05
N ARG A 19 13.88 15.95 11.15
CA ARG A 19 12.85 16.74 10.47
C ARG A 19 11.48 16.42 11.09
N PRO A 20 10.69 17.43 11.51
CA PRO A 20 9.33 17.22 11.99
C PRO A 20 8.45 16.50 10.97
N LEU A 21 7.53 15.67 11.46
CA LEU A 21 6.56 14.97 10.61
C LEU A 21 5.71 15.95 9.81
N GLU A 22 5.28 17.03 10.46
CA GLU A 22 4.41 18.05 9.90
C GLU A 22 5.03 18.70 8.65
N ASP A 23 6.36 18.90 8.66
CA ASP A 23 7.09 19.44 7.52
C ASP A 23 7.14 18.44 6.35
N LEU A 24 7.29 17.14 6.65
CA LEU A 24 7.24 16.09 5.62
C LEU A 24 5.83 15.98 5.03
N GLU A 25 4.79 16.01 5.85
CA GLU A 25 3.40 15.92 5.37
C GLU A 25 3.00 17.17 4.59
N ALA A 26 3.47 18.36 4.95
CA ALA A 26 3.25 19.59 4.19
C ALA A 26 3.79 19.48 2.76
N ASP A 27 5.04 19.03 2.60
CA ASP A 27 5.65 18.77 1.29
C ASP A 27 4.85 17.71 0.52
N LEU A 28 4.48 16.60 1.17
CA LEU A 28 3.73 15.51 0.53
C LEU A 28 2.35 15.96 0.05
N ILE A 29 1.66 16.82 0.81
CA ILE A 29 0.41 17.44 0.37
C ILE A 29 0.64 18.25 -0.90
N ASP A 30 1.70 19.05 -0.97
CA ASP A 30 2.01 19.84 -2.16
C ASP A 30 2.41 18.96 -3.36
N PHE A 31 3.25 17.95 -3.15
CA PHE A 31 3.64 16.98 -4.18
C PHE A 31 2.45 16.18 -4.72
N SER A 32 1.47 15.85 -3.86
CA SER A 32 0.30 15.08 -4.26
C SER A 32 -0.53 15.74 -5.37
N LYS A 33 -0.42 17.08 -5.51
CA LYS A 33 -1.12 17.86 -6.55
C LYS A 33 -0.61 17.56 -7.96
N SER A 34 0.69 17.30 -8.14
CA SER A 34 1.30 16.97 -9.43
C SER A 34 1.55 15.47 -9.60
N ARG A 35 1.81 14.80 -8.48
CA ARG A 35 2.16 13.38 -8.38
C ARG A 35 1.27 12.68 -7.32
N PRO A 36 0.01 12.36 -7.66
CA PRO A 36 -0.89 11.68 -6.74
C PRO A 36 -0.30 10.36 -6.23
N MET A 37 -0.53 10.09 -4.94
CA MET A 37 0.10 8.98 -4.23
C MET A 37 -0.93 7.90 -3.91
N SER A 38 -0.57 6.64 -4.18
CA SER A 38 -1.39 5.46 -3.87
C SER A 38 -0.68 4.59 -2.86
N LEU A 39 -1.41 4.13 -1.84
CA LEU A 39 -0.93 3.13 -0.90
C LEU A 39 -1.55 1.77 -1.20
N VAL A 40 -0.73 0.74 -1.33
CA VAL A 40 -1.16 -0.65 -1.50
C VAL A 40 -1.02 -1.40 -0.17
N LEU A 41 -2.07 -2.11 0.22
CA LEU A 41 -2.17 -2.94 1.43
C LEU A 41 -2.58 -4.37 1.05
N PRO A 42 -1.63 -5.28 0.79
CA PRO A 42 -1.92 -6.69 0.55
C PRO A 42 -2.18 -7.38 1.89
N SER A 43 -3.40 -7.89 2.07
CA SER A 43 -3.84 -8.50 3.31
C SER A 43 -4.56 -9.85 3.11
N LEU A 44 -4.54 -10.67 4.16
CA LEU A 44 -5.46 -11.78 4.33
C LEU A 44 -6.73 -11.30 5.04
N PHE A 45 -7.86 -11.99 4.85
CA PHE A 45 -9.05 -11.71 5.65
C PHE A 45 -8.82 -11.86 7.16
N SER A 46 -8.02 -12.86 7.57
CA SER A 46 -7.69 -13.10 8.98
C SER A 46 -7.00 -11.91 9.66
N GLU A 47 -6.31 -11.04 8.90
CA GLU A 47 -5.62 -9.88 9.46
C GLU A 47 -6.58 -8.75 9.87
N LEU A 48 -7.82 -8.73 9.37
CA LEU A 48 -8.84 -7.74 9.76
C LEU A 48 -9.22 -7.85 11.24
N GLN A 49 -8.94 -9.00 11.87
CA GLN A 49 -9.15 -9.22 13.30
C GLN A 49 -7.91 -8.88 14.14
N GLY A 50 -6.79 -8.55 13.50
CA GLY A 50 -5.52 -8.27 14.14
C GLY A 50 -5.36 -6.81 14.55
N GLN A 51 -4.71 -6.57 15.69
CA GLN A 51 -4.44 -5.22 16.20
C GLN A 51 -3.56 -4.40 15.24
N ALA A 52 -2.60 -5.04 14.56
CA ALA A 52 -1.72 -4.36 13.61
C ALA A 52 -2.48 -3.64 12.50
N LEU A 53 -3.43 -4.31 11.85
CA LEU A 53 -4.23 -3.70 10.78
C LEU A 53 -5.19 -2.63 11.32
N GLU A 54 -5.73 -2.83 12.53
CA GLU A 54 -6.53 -1.79 13.19
C GLU A 54 -5.71 -0.51 13.42
N ASP A 55 -4.49 -0.64 13.96
CA ASP A 55 -3.59 0.49 14.21
C ASP A 55 -3.18 1.19 12.89
N ILE A 56 -2.93 0.41 11.82
CA ILE A 56 -2.67 0.93 10.48
C ILE A 56 -3.86 1.77 10.01
N VAL A 57 -5.08 1.22 10.05
CA VAL A 57 -6.28 1.92 9.58
C VAL A 57 -6.53 3.18 10.40
N GLN A 58 -6.33 3.17 11.72
CA GLN A 58 -6.48 4.37 12.55
C GLN A 58 -5.49 5.46 12.15
N ASN A 59 -4.21 5.14 11.98
CA ASN A 59 -3.21 6.11 11.54
C ASN A 59 -3.52 6.65 10.14
N LEU A 60 -3.96 5.79 9.22
CA LEU A 60 -4.27 6.18 7.84
C LEU A 60 -5.42 7.18 7.74
N ARG A 61 -6.38 7.18 8.67
CA ARG A 61 -7.48 8.16 8.66
C ARG A 61 -6.99 9.60 8.74
N ASP A 62 -5.85 9.81 9.36
CA ASP A 62 -5.24 11.12 9.59
C ASP A 62 -4.16 11.47 8.54
N VAL A 63 -4.05 10.71 7.44
CA VAL A 63 -3.06 10.94 6.37
C VAL A 63 -3.68 11.75 5.21
N PRO A 64 -3.25 13.01 4.99
CA PRO A 64 -3.94 13.93 4.06
C PRO A 64 -3.44 13.87 2.61
N TYR A 65 -2.28 13.27 2.33
CA TYR A 65 -1.63 13.30 1.01
C TYR A 65 -1.90 12.06 0.12
N LEU A 66 -2.57 11.04 0.65
CA LEU A 66 -2.93 9.84 -0.12
C LEU A 66 -4.16 10.09 -0.99
N SER A 67 -3.98 9.92 -2.30
CA SER A 67 -5.08 10.04 -3.27
C SER A 67 -5.95 8.78 -3.34
N GLU A 68 -5.36 7.61 -3.09
CA GLU A 68 -6.12 6.37 -2.93
C GLU A 68 -5.41 5.33 -2.06
N ILE A 69 -6.21 4.41 -1.51
CA ILE A 69 -5.73 3.20 -0.84
C ILE A 69 -6.28 1.97 -1.56
N VAL A 70 -5.41 1.07 -1.98
CA VAL A 70 -5.76 -0.18 -2.68
C VAL A 70 -5.47 -1.35 -1.75
N ILE A 71 -6.54 -2.00 -1.27
CA ILE A 71 -6.46 -3.17 -0.40
C ILE A 71 -6.62 -4.41 -1.25
N GLY A 72 -5.64 -5.30 -1.23
CA GLY A 72 -5.76 -6.61 -1.86
C GLY A 72 -6.14 -7.66 -0.82
N LEU A 73 -7.31 -8.27 -0.96
CA LEU A 73 -7.87 -9.20 0.01
C LEU A 73 -7.80 -10.65 -0.50
N ASP A 74 -6.99 -11.45 0.18
CA ASP A 74 -6.89 -12.90 -0.02
C ASP A 74 -7.67 -13.67 1.06
N ARG A 75 -8.00 -14.93 0.75
CA ARG A 75 -8.61 -15.91 1.64
C ARG A 75 -9.91 -15.43 2.28
N ALA A 76 -10.74 -14.74 1.49
CA ALA A 76 -12.08 -14.34 1.87
C ALA A 76 -13.13 -15.11 1.06
N ASN A 77 -14.25 -15.44 1.69
CA ASN A 77 -15.50 -15.80 1.04
C ASN A 77 -16.38 -14.56 0.79
N ALA A 78 -17.56 -14.73 0.19
CA ALA A 78 -18.44 -13.61 -0.17
C ALA A 78 -18.97 -12.82 1.04
N ASN A 79 -19.19 -13.47 2.19
CA ASN A 79 -19.63 -12.78 3.41
C ASN A 79 -18.47 -12.00 4.03
N GLU A 80 -17.30 -12.64 4.14
CA GLU A 80 -16.06 -12.05 4.63
C GLU A 80 -15.62 -10.85 3.77
N PHE A 81 -15.81 -10.91 2.45
CA PHE A 81 -15.57 -9.75 1.58
C PHE A 81 -16.50 -8.57 1.92
N ARG A 82 -17.77 -8.81 2.23
CA ARG A 82 -18.69 -7.73 2.66
C ARG A 82 -18.28 -7.16 4.01
N GLU A 83 -17.81 -7.99 4.93
CA GLU A 83 -17.24 -7.53 6.19
C GLU A 83 -16.01 -6.64 5.96
N ALA A 84 -15.12 -7.03 5.05
CA ALA A 84 -13.97 -6.21 4.67
C ALA A 84 -14.39 -4.85 4.08
N VAL A 85 -15.41 -4.83 3.22
CA VAL A 85 -15.97 -3.57 2.68
C VAL A 85 -16.44 -2.64 3.80
N ASN A 86 -17.15 -3.18 4.80
CA ASN A 86 -17.58 -2.39 5.95
C ASN A 86 -16.40 -1.93 6.81
N TYR A 87 -15.41 -2.81 7.04
CA TYR A 87 -14.22 -2.54 7.86
C TYR A 87 -13.39 -1.38 7.30
N PHE A 88 -13.09 -1.41 6.00
CA PHE A 88 -12.31 -0.35 5.33
C PHE A 88 -13.12 0.88 4.97
N GLY A 89 -14.46 0.82 5.03
CA GLY A 89 -15.35 1.97 4.86
C GLY A 89 -15.13 3.11 5.87
N ARG A 90 -14.33 2.89 6.91
CA ARG A 90 -13.89 3.89 7.89
C ARG A 90 -12.79 4.82 7.37
N LEU A 91 -12.12 4.46 6.27
CA LEU A 91 -11.09 5.28 5.64
C LEU A 91 -11.75 6.45 4.89
N PRO A 92 -11.39 7.72 5.20
CA PRO A 92 -11.94 8.88 4.52
C PRO A 92 -11.42 9.04 3.08
N GLN A 93 -10.27 8.44 2.75
CA GLN A 93 -9.71 8.47 1.41
C GLN A 93 -10.51 7.58 0.45
N HIS A 94 -10.43 7.89 -0.85
CA HIS A 94 -10.88 6.96 -1.87
C HIS A 94 -10.14 5.63 -1.73
N HIS A 95 -10.87 4.53 -1.59
CA HIS A 95 -10.26 3.21 -1.46
C HIS A 95 -10.95 2.17 -2.31
N ARG A 96 -10.21 1.09 -2.60
CA ARG A 96 -10.69 -0.06 -3.38
C ARG A 96 -10.22 -1.34 -2.74
N ILE A 97 -11.11 -2.32 -2.69
CA ILE A 97 -10.79 -3.66 -2.22
C ILE A 97 -10.81 -4.61 -3.41
N LEU A 98 -9.68 -5.26 -3.64
CA LEU A 98 -9.45 -6.26 -4.67
C LEU A 98 -9.58 -7.63 -4.03
N TRP A 99 -10.73 -8.28 -4.21
CA TRP A 99 -10.93 -9.64 -3.73
C TRP A 99 -10.31 -10.64 -4.70
N ASN A 100 -9.07 -11.05 -4.43
CA ASN A 100 -8.24 -11.85 -5.33
C ASN A 100 -8.84 -13.23 -5.59
N ASP A 101 -9.44 -13.83 -4.56
CA ASP A 101 -10.16 -15.11 -4.66
C ASP A 101 -11.58 -14.97 -5.21
N GLY A 102 -12.05 -13.74 -5.42
CA GLY A 102 -13.38 -13.43 -5.90
C GLY A 102 -13.55 -13.72 -7.40
N PRO A 103 -14.79 -13.95 -7.86
CA PRO A 103 -15.07 -14.38 -9.22
C PRO A 103 -14.53 -13.40 -10.30
N ARG A 104 -14.53 -12.09 -10.01
CA ARG A 104 -14.06 -11.06 -10.94
C ARG A 104 -12.55 -11.09 -11.13
N LEU A 105 -11.77 -11.19 -10.05
CA LEU A 105 -10.31 -11.26 -10.16
C LEU A 105 -9.82 -12.62 -10.62
N ARG A 106 -10.50 -13.73 -10.26
CA ARG A 106 -10.20 -15.04 -10.86
C ARG A 106 -10.40 -15.06 -12.37
N ALA A 107 -11.42 -14.39 -12.90
CA ALA A 107 -11.61 -14.29 -14.35
C ALA A 107 -10.48 -13.50 -15.03
N ILE A 108 -9.95 -12.45 -14.38
CA ILE A 108 -8.78 -11.70 -14.87
C ILE A 108 -7.52 -12.57 -14.80
N ASP A 109 -7.32 -13.26 -13.69
CA ASP A 109 -6.21 -14.19 -13.48
C ASP A 109 -6.17 -15.29 -14.54
N GLN A 110 -7.31 -15.92 -14.85
CA GLN A 110 -7.39 -16.93 -15.91
C GLN A 110 -6.98 -16.38 -17.29
N ARG A 111 -7.40 -15.16 -17.61
CA ARG A 111 -7.00 -14.49 -18.86
C ARG A 111 -5.49 -14.23 -18.88
N LEU A 112 -4.92 -13.77 -17.78
CA LEU A 112 -3.48 -13.51 -17.67
C LEU A 112 -2.66 -14.81 -17.67
N GLN A 113 -3.18 -15.89 -17.09
CA GLN A 113 -2.56 -17.21 -17.15
C GLN A 113 -2.49 -17.75 -18.57
N ALA A 114 -3.57 -17.59 -19.35
CA ALA A 114 -3.60 -18.00 -20.75
C ALA A 114 -2.53 -17.30 -21.61
N GLU A 115 -2.17 -16.06 -21.25
CA GLU A 115 -1.11 -15.28 -21.91
C GLU A 115 0.28 -15.48 -21.28
N GLY A 116 0.41 -16.32 -20.23
CA GLY A 116 1.67 -16.52 -19.52
C GLY A 116 2.14 -15.32 -18.69
N LEU A 117 1.24 -14.40 -18.34
CA LEU A 117 1.53 -13.15 -17.63
C LEU A 117 1.19 -13.20 -16.13
N ALA A 118 0.35 -14.15 -15.69
CA ALA A 118 -0.08 -14.22 -14.30
C ALA A 118 1.02 -14.78 -13.37
N PRO A 119 1.13 -14.27 -12.13
CA PRO A 119 1.94 -14.90 -11.10
C PRO A 119 1.48 -16.34 -10.81
N GLN A 120 2.41 -17.29 -10.79
CA GLN A 120 2.10 -18.71 -10.65
C GLN A 120 1.86 -19.14 -9.20
N GLU A 121 2.61 -18.54 -8.26
CA GLU A 121 2.57 -18.95 -6.86
C GLU A 121 1.54 -18.12 -6.06
N PRO A 122 0.73 -18.76 -5.19
CA PRO A 122 -0.12 -18.04 -4.25
C PRO A 122 0.72 -17.37 -3.16
N GLY A 123 0.27 -16.20 -2.69
CA GLY A 123 0.90 -15.51 -1.57
C GLY A 123 0.88 -13.99 -1.72
N LYS A 124 1.52 -13.30 -0.76
CA LYS A 124 1.55 -11.84 -0.66
C LYS A 124 2.10 -11.16 -1.92
N GLY A 125 3.09 -11.77 -2.56
CA GLY A 125 3.65 -11.26 -3.83
C GLY A 125 2.64 -11.23 -4.97
N ARG A 126 1.82 -12.29 -5.11
CA ARG A 126 0.74 -12.34 -6.11
C ARG A 126 -0.35 -11.32 -5.80
N ASN A 127 -0.70 -11.16 -4.53
CA ASN A 127 -1.65 -10.14 -4.09
C ASN A 127 -1.17 -8.71 -4.44
N ALA A 128 0.06 -8.38 -4.06
CA ALA A 128 0.69 -7.11 -4.39
C ALA A 128 0.75 -6.89 -5.93
N TRP A 129 1.07 -7.93 -6.70
CA TRP A 129 1.12 -7.85 -8.16
C TRP A 129 -0.24 -7.44 -8.77
N TYR A 130 -1.34 -8.05 -8.32
CA TYR A 130 -2.68 -7.67 -8.79
C TYR A 130 -3.07 -6.26 -8.38
N CYS A 131 -2.71 -5.84 -7.16
CA CYS A 131 -2.94 -4.48 -6.70
C CYS A 131 -2.18 -3.45 -7.53
N LEU A 132 -0.90 -3.70 -7.83
CA LEU A 132 -0.10 -2.84 -8.70
C LEU A 132 -0.69 -2.78 -10.11
N GLY A 133 -1.14 -3.91 -10.66
CA GLY A 133 -1.83 -3.96 -11.94
C GLY A 133 -3.09 -3.07 -11.96
N TYR A 134 -3.88 -3.08 -10.87
CA TYR A 134 -5.02 -2.18 -10.73
C TYR A 134 -4.61 -0.71 -10.63
N VAL A 135 -3.59 -0.37 -9.83
CA VAL A 135 -3.11 1.02 -9.72
C VAL A 135 -2.66 1.56 -11.08
N LEU A 136 -1.90 0.75 -11.83
CA LEU A 136 -1.46 1.10 -13.18
C LEU A 136 -2.65 1.28 -14.14
N ALA A 137 -3.64 0.39 -14.08
CA ALA A 137 -4.83 0.46 -14.93
C ALA A 137 -5.79 1.60 -14.56
N SER A 138 -5.85 1.98 -13.28
CA SER A 138 -6.72 3.06 -12.80
C SER A 138 -6.21 4.44 -13.20
N GLY A 139 -4.89 4.59 -13.35
CA GLY A 139 -4.22 5.85 -13.69
C GLY A 139 -4.35 6.93 -12.61
N ARG A 140 -4.81 6.58 -11.39
CA ARG A 140 -5.00 7.53 -10.29
C ARG A 140 -3.69 7.86 -9.60
N GLY A 141 -2.90 6.84 -9.28
CA GLY A 141 -1.59 6.97 -8.63
C GLY A 141 -0.44 7.14 -9.61
N LYS A 142 0.50 8.03 -9.29
CA LYS A 142 1.81 8.16 -9.97
C LYS A 142 2.98 7.73 -9.08
N ALA A 143 2.86 7.94 -7.77
CA ALA A 143 3.77 7.39 -6.77
C ALA A 143 3.03 6.28 -6.02
N ILE A 144 3.69 5.13 -5.85
CA ILE A 144 3.08 3.95 -5.23
C ILE A 144 3.94 3.51 -4.06
N ALA A 145 3.33 3.43 -2.89
CA ALA A 145 3.91 2.80 -1.71
C ALA A 145 3.20 1.48 -1.40
N LEU A 146 3.93 0.54 -0.81
CA LEU A 146 3.44 -0.77 -0.40
C LEU A 146 3.71 -0.95 1.09
N HIS A 147 2.68 -1.27 1.87
CA HIS A 147 2.84 -1.64 3.28
C HIS A 147 2.29 -3.03 3.54
N ASP A 148 2.98 -3.72 4.43
CA ASP A 148 2.53 -4.96 5.02
C ASP A 148 1.49 -4.70 6.11
N CYS A 149 0.46 -5.54 6.20
CA CYS A 149 -0.65 -5.36 7.15
C CYS A 149 -0.40 -5.93 8.55
N ASP A 150 0.80 -6.45 8.83
CA ASP A 150 1.22 -7.03 10.12
C ASP A 150 2.20 -6.14 10.91
N ILE A 151 2.35 -4.87 10.51
CA ILE A 151 3.20 -3.89 11.19
C ILE A 151 2.53 -3.43 12.49
N THR A 152 3.04 -3.88 13.64
CA THR A 152 2.51 -3.53 14.99
C THR A 152 2.99 -2.18 15.52
N THR A 153 3.99 -1.58 14.89
CA THR A 153 4.58 -0.28 15.28
C THR A 153 4.29 0.81 14.24
N TYR A 154 3.17 0.67 13.53
CA TYR A 154 2.83 1.56 12.43
C TYR A 154 2.59 2.99 12.92
N SER A 155 3.14 3.96 12.20
CA SER A 155 2.96 5.38 12.45
C SER A 155 2.84 6.16 11.14
N ARG A 156 2.21 7.34 11.19
CA ARG A 156 2.17 8.26 10.04
C ARG A 156 3.57 8.65 9.56
N GLU A 157 4.53 8.75 10.48
CA GLU A 157 5.92 9.05 10.14
C GLU A 157 6.58 7.95 9.31
N MET A 158 6.30 6.68 9.60
CA MET A 158 6.79 5.56 8.79
C MET A 158 6.31 5.69 7.34
N LEU A 159 5.02 5.98 7.15
CA LEU A 159 4.45 6.16 5.82
C LEU A 159 5.03 7.40 5.12
N ALA A 160 5.09 8.54 5.80
CA ALA A 160 5.60 9.78 5.21
C ALA A 160 7.03 9.59 4.70
N ARG A 161 7.91 8.95 5.50
CA ARG A 161 9.30 8.67 5.12
C ARG A 161 9.44 7.65 4.00
N LEU A 162 8.51 6.71 3.88
CA LEU A 162 8.46 5.74 2.79
C LEU A 162 8.08 6.43 1.46
N VAL A 163 7.09 7.32 1.50
CA VAL A 163 6.51 7.95 0.31
C VAL A 163 7.38 9.11 -0.19
N TYR A 164 8.00 9.87 0.72
CA TYR A 164 8.74 11.09 0.40
C TYR A 164 9.75 10.96 -0.75
N PRO A 165 10.63 9.94 -0.80
CA PRO A 165 11.65 9.84 -1.85
C PRO A 165 11.13 9.59 -3.26
N VAL A 166 9.85 9.17 -3.40
CA VAL A 166 9.24 8.86 -4.70
C VAL A 166 8.13 9.86 -5.09
N ALA A 167 7.87 10.83 -4.22
CA ALA A 167 6.84 11.84 -4.36
C ALA A 167 7.33 13.16 -4.98
N ASN A 168 8.62 13.47 -4.84
CA ASN A 168 9.23 14.72 -5.31
C ASN A 168 9.43 14.80 -6.84
#